data_AF-A0A9J6PJG1-F1
#
_entry.id   AF-A0A9J6PJG1-F1
#
_cell.length_a   1.000
_cell.length_b   1.000
_cell.length_c   1.000
_cell.angle_alpha   90.00
_cell.angle_beta   90.00
_cell.angle_gamma   90.00
#
_symmetry.space_group_name_H-M   'P 1'
#
loop_
_entity.id
_entity.type
_entity.pdbx_description
1 polymer ?
#
loop_
_entity_poly.entity_id
_entity_poly.type
_entity_poly.pdbx_seq_one_letter_code
_entity_poly.pdbx_strand_id
1 'polypeptide(L)'
;MSRLRLRAPSWGHLAFIGAAAAFLIWYFLDAYGASSRLENLMLIAPATAIGLGLCLFLAAAEFVTVEGAAPRTALPAVDPRVPLFMALLAAYVAALVYDLGFDVASFLFLAASLWVLGERRPTLLVVFPAVFTVLIVLGMQELLSIPVPTLLFDDM
;
A
#
# COMPACT_ATOMS: atom_id res chain seq x y z
N MET A 1 19.23 6.34 33.02
CA MET A 1 20.02 6.68 31.81
C MET A 1 20.17 5.42 30.97
N SER A 2 19.31 5.23 29.97
CA SER A 2 19.37 4.08 29.05
C SER A 2 20.59 4.21 28.14
N ARG A 3 21.51 3.24 28.13
CA ARG A 3 22.63 3.27 27.19
C ARG A 3 22.16 2.76 25.83
N LEU A 4 22.32 3.59 24.80
CA LEU A 4 22.10 3.20 23.41
C LEU A 4 23.29 2.34 22.96
N ARG A 5 23.03 1.12 22.48
CA ARG A 5 24.05 0.24 21.88
C ARG A 5 23.74 0.02 20.40
N LEU A 6 24.81 0.01 19.59
CA LEU A 6 24.73 -0.33 18.16
C LEU A 6 24.55 -1.85 18.00
N ARG A 7 23.59 -2.26 17.17
CA ARG A 7 23.30 -3.66 16.87
C ARG A 7 23.67 -3.99 15.42
N ALA A 8 24.06 -5.24 15.16
CA ALA A 8 24.16 -5.76 13.80
C ALA A 8 22.77 -5.79 13.14
N PRO A 9 22.58 -5.14 11.99
CA PRO A 9 21.28 -5.02 11.35
C PRO A 9 20.81 -6.35 10.74
N SER A 10 19.49 -6.53 10.59
CA SER A 10 18.98 -7.65 9.79
C SER A 10 19.01 -7.30 8.30
N TRP A 11 19.86 -8.00 7.55
CA TRP A 11 20.05 -7.74 6.12
C TRP A 11 18.76 -7.85 5.31
N GLY A 12 17.86 -8.76 5.67
CA GLY A 12 16.56 -8.92 4.98
C GLY A 12 15.63 -7.72 5.18
N HIS A 13 15.54 -7.18 6.40
CA HIS A 13 14.70 -6.01 6.65
C HIS A 13 15.30 -4.75 6.03
N LEU A 14 16.62 -4.58 6.11
CA LEU A 14 17.31 -3.47 5.42
C LEU A 14 17.16 -3.56 3.90
N ALA A 15 17.25 -4.76 3.31
CA ALA A 15 17.02 -4.94 1.88
C ALA A 15 15.58 -4.57 1.48
N PHE A 16 14.58 -4.96 2.29
CA PHE A 16 13.19 -4.57 2.08
C PHE A 16 12.98 -3.05 2.18
N ILE A 17 13.50 -2.42 3.23
CA ILE A 17 13.44 -0.95 3.39
C ILE A 17 14.14 -0.25 2.22
N GLY A 18 15.31 -0.74 1.81
CA GLY A 18 16.06 -0.21 0.67
C GLY A 18 15.29 -0.32 -0.65
N ALA A 19 14.64 -1.46 -0.91
CA ALA A 19 13.80 -1.66 -2.08
C ALA A 19 12.59 -0.71 -2.09
N ALA A 20 11.93 -0.55 -0.94
CA ALA A 20 10.81 0.39 -0.80
C ALA A 20 11.24 1.84 -1.03
N ALA A 21 12.37 2.26 -0.45
CA ALA A 21 12.93 3.60 -0.64
C ALA A 21 13.33 3.84 -2.11
N ALA A 22 13.97 2.85 -2.76
CA ALA A 22 14.32 2.93 -4.16
C ALA A 22 13.08 3.07 -5.06
N PHE A 23 12.02 2.31 -4.78
CA PHE A 23 10.75 2.41 -5.49
C PHE A 23 10.10 3.79 -5.34
N LEU A 24 10.07 4.34 -4.12
CA LEU A 24 9.53 5.68 -3.86
C LEU A 24 10.31 6.78 -4.61
N ILE A 25 11.64 6.69 -4.62
CA ILE A 25 12.49 7.62 -5.35
C ILE A 25 12.24 7.49 -6.86
N TRP A 26 12.25 6.26 -7.38
CA TRP A 26 12.02 6.01 -8.80
C TRP A 26 10.66 6.54 -9.25
N TYR A 27 9.59 6.22 -8.51
CA TYR A 27 8.24 6.70 -8.82
C TYR A 27 8.12 8.23 -8.75
N PHE A 28 8.76 8.87 -7.77
CA PHE A 28 8.80 10.33 -7.71
C PHE A 28 9.55 10.95 -8.89
N LEU A 29 10.68 10.38 -9.28
CA LEU A 29 11.45 10.85 -10.43
C LEU A 29 10.70 10.66 -11.75
N ASP A 30 9.98 9.54 -11.89
CA ASP A 30 9.12 9.27 -13.04
C ASP A 30 7.97 10.29 -13.12
N ALA A 31 7.26 10.49 -12.03
CA ALA A 31 6.19 11.49 -11.95
C ALA A 31 6.70 12.92 -12.20
N TYR A 32 7.84 13.28 -11.61
CA TYR A 32 8.47 14.59 -11.82
C TYR A 32 8.93 14.78 -13.27
N GLY A 33 9.45 13.72 -13.90
CA GLY A 33 9.84 13.70 -15.30
C GLY A 33 8.64 13.84 -16.25
N ALA A 34 7.49 13.27 -15.88
CA ALA A 34 6.25 13.43 -16.63
C ALA A 34 5.65 14.84 -16.48
N SER A 35 5.65 15.41 -15.27
CA SER A 35 5.20 16.78 -15.01
C SER A 35 5.63 17.27 -13.64
N SER A 36 6.38 18.38 -13.62
CA SER A 36 6.82 19.06 -12.39
C SER A 36 5.81 20.08 -11.86
N ARG A 37 4.60 20.14 -12.41
CA ARG A 37 3.57 21.07 -11.95
C ARG A 37 3.09 20.70 -10.56
N LEU A 38 2.79 21.72 -9.77
CA LEU A 38 2.36 21.55 -8.38
C LEU A 38 1.05 20.76 -8.29
N GLU A 39 0.16 20.91 -9.28
CA GLU A 39 -1.07 20.11 -9.40
C GLU A 39 -0.77 18.59 -9.44
N ASN A 40 0.23 18.17 -10.20
CA ASN A 40 0.56 16.76 -10.39
C ASN A 40 1.36 16.18 -9.23
N LEU A 41 2.17 17.02 -8.58
CA LEU A 41 2.99 16.60 -7.44
C LEU A 41 2.30 16.78 -6.09
N MET A 42 1.11 17.41 -6.05
CA MET A 42 0.40 17.78 -4.82
C MET A 42 0.22 16.60 -3.86
N LEU A 43 -0.04 15.41 -4.40
CA LEU A 43 -0.18 14.18 -3.62
C LEU A 43 1.12 13.35 -3.57
N ILE A 44 1.84 13.26 -4.69
CA ILE A 44 3.01 12.39 -4.83
C ILE A 44 4.17 12.87 -3.95
N ALA A 45 4.48 14.17 -3.98
CA ALA A 45 5.59 14.74 -3.22
C ALA A 45 5.46 14.54 -1.70
N PRO A 46 4.34 14.88 -1.04
CA PRO A 46 4.21 14.64 0.40
C PRO A 46 4.16 13.16 0.75
N ALA A 47 3.53 12.31 -0.08
CA ALA A 47 3.51 10.87 0.14
C ALA A 47 4.93 10.26 0.09
N THR A 48 5.72 10.65 -0.91
CA THR A 48 7.13 10.23 -1.03
C THR A 48 7.95 10.73 0.15
N ALA A 49 7.78 11.98 0.58
CA ALA A 49 8.52 12.55 1.72
C ALA A 49 8.23 11.78 3.02
N ILE A 50 6.95 11.51 3.31
CA ILE A 50 6.55 10.73 4.49
C ILE A 50 7.10 9.30 4.40
N GLY A 51 6.94 8.64 3.24
CA GLY A 51 7.41 7.28 3.01
C GLY A 51 8.93 7.14 3.19
N LEU A 52 9.71 8.08 2.64
CA LEU A 52 11.16 8.12 2.83
C LEU A 52 11.55 8.43 4.28
N GLY A 53 10.83 9.34 4.94
CA GLY A 53 11.02 9.62 6.36
C GLY A 53 10.81 8.38 7.23
N LEU A 54 9.78 7.59 6.96
CA LEU A 54 9.51 6.31 7.63
C LEU A 54 10.59 5.27 7.34
N CYS A 55 11.05 5.16 6.09
CA CYS A 55 12.14 4.24 5.72
C CYS A 55 13.43 4.59 6.48
N LEU A 56 13.79 5.88 6.54
CA LEU A 56 14.95 6.36 7.28
C LEU A 56 14.80 6.10 8.78
N PHE A 57 13.63 6.38 9.34
CA PHE A 57 13.33 6.12 10.74
C PHE A 57 13.48 4.63 11.07
N LEU A 58 12.90 3.73 10.26
CA LEU A 58 12.97 2.29 10.46
C LEU A 58 14.40 1.76 10.30
N ALA A 59 15.13 2.25 9.29
CA ALA A 59 16.54 1.90 9.10
C ALA A 59 17.37 2.33 10.31
N ALA A 60 17.20 3.56 10.81
CA ALA A 60 17.90 4.05 12.00
C ALA A 60 17.52 3.25 13.26
N ALA A 61 16.24 2.92 13.43
CA ALA A 61 15.74 2.11 14.54
C ALA A 61 16.33 0.69 14.55
N GLU A 62 16.65 0.12 13.37
CA GLU A 62 17.31 -1.19 13.24
C GLU A 62 18.70 -1.21 13.93
N PHE A 63 19.42 -0.10 13.87
CA PHE A 63 20.77 0.03 14.44
C PHE A 63 20.76 0.36 15.94
N VAL A 64 19.62 0.79 16.49
CA VAL A 64 19.49 1.22 17.89
C VAL A 64 18.87 0.12 18.74
N THR A 65 19.57 -0.30 19.78
CA THR A 65 19.00 -1.14 20.85
C THR A 65 18.86 -0.38 22.16
N VAL A 66 17.66 -0.48 22.76
CA VAL A 66 17.39 0.03 24.11
C VAL A 66 17.77 -1.06 25.11
N GLU A 67 18.71 -0.77 26.01
CA GLU A 67 19.05 -1.65 27.14
C GLU A 67 17.78 -1.97 27.95
N GLY A 68 17.47 -3.26 28.12
CA GLY A 68 16.26 -3.74 28.78
C GLY A 68 15.10 -4.11 27.84
N ALA A 69 15.24 -3.90 26.53
CA ALA A 69 14.33 -4.51 25.57
C ALA A 69 14.42 -6.03 25.70
N ALA A 70 13.28 -6.68 25.99
CA ALA A 70 13.18 -8.12 26.07
C ALA A 70 13.86 -8.76 24.84
N PRO A 71 14.58 -9.89 24.99
CA PRO A 71 15.07 -10.64 23.85
C PRO A 71 13.88 -10.83 22.92
N ARG A 72 13.95 -10.33 21.67
CA ARG A 72 12.95 -10.65 20.66
C ARG A 72 12.96 -12.17 20.57
N THR A 73 11.95 -12.80 21.19
CA THR A 73 11.62 -14.20 20.99
C THR A 73 11.55 -14.45 19.50
N ALA A 74 11.90 -15.67 19.07
CA ALA A 74 11.92 -16.10 17.68
C ALA A 74 10.81 -15.41 16.86
N LEU A 75 11.17 -14.86 15.69
CA LEU A 75 10.25 -14.14 14.81
C LEU A 75 8.91 -14.88 14.80
N PRO A 76 7.80 -14.24 15.21
CA PRO A 76 6.50 -14.90 15.18
C PRO A 76 6.27 -15.43 13.76
N ALA A 77 5.72 -16.64 13.66
CA ALA A 77 5.40 -17.22 12.38
C ALA A 77 4.58 -16.21 11.56
N VAL A 78 4.98 -15.98 10.31
CA VAL A 78 4.27 -15.07 9.42
C VAL A 78 2.83 -15.57 9.30
N ASP A 79 1.86 -14.73 9.65
CA ASP A 79 0.45 -15.06 9.47
C ASP A 79 0.21 -15.31 7.96
N PRO A 80 -0.27 -16.50 7.55
CA PRO A 80 -0.47 -16.84 6.14
C PRO A 80 -1.45 -15.88 5.42
N ARG A 81 -2.25 -15.11 6.17
CA ARG A 81 -3.09 -14.05 5.61
C ARG A 81 -2.27 -12.92 5.00
N VAL A 82 -1.06 -12.65 5.49
CA VAL A 82 -0.19 -11.58 4.98
C VAL A 82 0.24 -11.85 3.53
N PRO A 83 0.90 -12.98 3.18
CA PRO A 83 1.25 -13.26 1.80
C PRO A 83 0.02 -13.43 0.91
N LEU A 84 -1.10 -13.93 1.45
CA LEU A 84 -2.35 -14.03 0.69
C LEU A 84 -2.93 -12.65 0.34
N PHE A 85 -2.90 -11.71 1.27
CA PHE A 85 -3.33 -10.33 1.03
C PHE A 85 -2.41 -9.63 0.01
N MET A 86 -1.10 -9.88 0.07
CA MET A 86 -0.14 -9.40 -0.94
C MET A 86 -0.43 -10.01 -2.32
N ALA A 87 -0.79 -11.29 -2.38
CA ALA A 87 -1.20 -11.93 -3.63
C ALA A 87 -2.51 -11.34 -4.19
N LEU A 88 -3.49 -11.03 -3.32
CA LEU A 88 -4.71 -10.34 -3.73
C LEU A 88 -4.42 -8.93 -4.26
N LEU A 89 -3.51 -8.19 -3.63
CA LEU A 89 -3.09 -6.88 -4.12
C LEU A 89 -2.42 -6.99 -5.50
N ALA A 90 -1.54 -7.98 -5.69
CA ALA A 90 -0.93 -8.24 -6.99
C ALA A 90 -1.98 -8.62 -8.05
N ALA A 91 -2.96 -9.45 -7.69
CA ALA A 91 -4.06 -9.81 -8.58
C ALA A 91 -4.95 -8.60 -8.94
N TYR A 92 -5.19 -7.69 -8.00
CA TYR A 92 -5.89 -6.43 -8.25
C TYR A 92 -5.13 -5.54 -9.24
N VAL A 93 -3.83 -5.34 -9.04
CA VAL A 93 -2.99 -4.57 -9.98
C VAL A 93 -2.99 -5.23 -11.36
N ALA A 94 -2.88 -6.56 -11.44
CA ALA A 94 -2.97 -7.28 -12.69
C ALA A 94 -4.34 -7.10 -13.36
N ALA A 95 -5.44 -7.14 -12.60
CA ALA A 95 -6.78 -6.92 -13.13
C ALA A 95 -6.94 -5.53 -13.75
N LEU A 96 -6.30 -4.49 -13.19
CA LEU A 96 -6.26 -3.16 -13.79
C LEU A 96 -5.45 -3.13 -15.09
N VAL A 97 -4.35 -3.88 -15.17
CA VAL A 97 -3.50 -3.95 -16.37
C VAL A 97 -4.17 -4.74 -17.51
N TYR A 98 -5.01 -5.71 -17.18
CA TYR A 98 -5.75 -6.53 -18.16
C TYR A 98 -7.19 -6.01 -18.42
N ASP A 99 -7.43 -4.72 -18.19
CA ASP A 99 -8.68 -4.02 -18.49
C ASP A 99 -9.95 -4.66 -17.89
N LEU A 100 -9.86 -5.25 -16.70
CA LEU A 100 -11.03 -5.79 -15.98
C LEU A 100 -11.96 -4.68 -15.43
N GLY A 101 -11.65 -3.40 -15.66
CA GLY A 101 -12.38 -2.26 -15.10
C GLY A 101 -11.99 -1.98 -13.66
N PHE A 102 -11.76 -0.71 -13.35
CA PHE A 102 -11.38 -0.25 -12.02
C PHE A 102 -12.44 -0.56 -10.96
N ASP A 103 -13.72 -0.49 -11.35
CA ASP A 103 -14.88 -0.79 -10.52
C ASP A 103 -14.94 -2.28 -10.13
N VAL A 104 -14.94 -3.17 -11.11
CA VAL A 104 -15.03 -4.62 -10.89
C VAL A 104 -13.78 -5.12 -10.14
N ALA A 105 -12.59 -4.65 -10.53
CA ALA A 105 -11.35 -4.99 -9.85
C ALA A 105 -11.39 -4.56 -8.37
N SER A 106 -11.83 -3.32 -8.09
CA SER A 106 -11.92 -2.79 -6.72
C SER A 106 -12.95 -3.56 -5.89
N PHE A 107 -14.11 -3.87 -6.47
CA PHE A 107 -15.15 -4.64 -5.78
C PHE A 107 -14.65 -6.04 -5.40
N LEU A 108 -14.07 -6.77 -6.36
CA LEU A 108 -13.56 -8.12 -6.13
C LEU A 108 -12.41 -8.13 -5.12
N PHE A 109 -11.49 -7.16 -5.23
CA PHE A 109 -10.39 -7.02 -4.29
C PHE A 109 -10.89 -6.78 -2.86
N LEU A 110 -11.84 -5.86 -2.66
CA LEU A 110 -12.39 -5.56 -1.33
C LEU A 110 -13.18 -6.75 -0.76
N ALA A 111 -14.02 -7.40 -1.58
CA ALA A 111 -14.78 -8.57 -1.16
C ALA A 111 -13.85 -9.73 -0.75
N ALA A 112 -12.83 -10.03 -1.57
CA ALA A 112 -11.85 -11.07 -1.26
C ALA A 112 -11.00 -10.71 -0.03
N SER A 113 -10.62 -9.44 0.11
CA SER A 113 -9.86 -8.93 1.26
C SER A 113 -10.62 -9.10 2.57
N LEU A 114 -11.89 -8.72 2.61
CA LEU A 114 -12.75 -8.91 3.79
C LEU A 114 -12.88 -10.40 4.15
N TRP A 115 -13.05 -11.24 3.15
CA TRP A 115 -13.13 -12.69 3.34
C TRP A 115 -11.83 -13.28 3.92
N VAL A 116 -10.66 -12.84 3.43
CA VAL A 116 -9.34 -13.23 3.94
C VAL A 116 -9.11 -12.74 5.38
N LEU A 117 -9.59 -11.54 5.71
CA LEU A 117 -9.57 -11.01 7.08
C LEU A 117 -10.50 -11.79 8.03
N GLY A 118 -11.40 -12.61 7.48
CA GLY A 118 -12.27 -13.50 8.23
C GLY A 118 -13.70 -12.99 8.39
N GLU A 119 -14.09 -11.93 7.69
CA GLU A 119 -15.49 -11.50 7.63
C GLU A 119 -16.31 -12.56 6.88
N ARG A 120 -17.45 -12.94 7.46
CA ARG A 120 -18.33 -14.01 6.94
C ARG A 120 -19.76 -13.56 6.72
N ARG A 121 -20.12 -12.34 7.15
CA ARG A 121 -21.47 -11.80 6.98
C ARG A 121 -21.67 -11.43 5.51
N PRO A 122 -22.58 -12.09 4.77
CA PRO A 122 -22.72 -11.90 3.33
C PRO A 122 -23.16 -10.47 2.98
N THR A 123 -23.91 -9.81 3.86
CA THR A 123 -24.29 -8.41 3.71
C THR A 123 -23.08 -7.50 3.70
N LEU A 124 -22.13 -7.67 4.63
CA LEU A 124 -20.89 -6.89 4.65
C LEU A 124 -19.97 -7.26 3.48
N LEU A 125 -19.88 -8.54 3.11
CA LEU A 125 -19.04 -8.97 1.99
C LEU A 125 -19.49 -8.43 0.62
N VAL A 126 -20.74 -8.01 0.47
CA VAL A 126 -21.27 -7.50 -0.81
C VAL A 126 -21.57 -6.02 -0.73
N VAL A 127 -22.34 -5.57 0.28
CA VAL A 127 -22.78 -4.18 0.36
C VAL A 127 -21.62 -3.24 0.61
N PHE A 128 -20.69 -3.58 1.51
CA PHE A 128 -19.57 -2.69 1.81
C PHE A 128 -18.64 -2.52 0.59
N PRO A 129 -18.15 -3.58 -0.08
CA PRO A 129 -17.40 -3.42 -1.33
C PRO A 129 -18.18 -2.67 -2.41
N ALA A 130 -19.47 -2.96 -2.60
CA ALA A 130 -20.27 -2.29 -3.63
C ALA A 130 -20.38 -0.78 -3.37
N VAL A 131 -20.78 -0.38 -2.15
CA VAL A 131 -20.92 1.02 -1.78
C VAL A 131 -19.57 1.74 -1.85
N PHE A 132 -18.51 1.12 -1.34
CA PHE A 132 -17.18 1.72 -1.35
C PHE A 132 -16.63 1.90 -2.77
N THR A 133 -16.81 0.90 -3.65
CA THR A 133 -16.43 1.00 -5.06
C THR A 133 -17.19 2.12 -5.77
N VAL A 134 -18.51 2.25 -5.55
CA VAL A 134 -19.29 3.36 -6.14
C VAL A 134 -18.75 4.71 -5.66
N LEU A 135 -18.53 4.85 -4.35
CA LEU A 135 -18.03 6.10 -3.77
C LEU A 135 -16.66 6.48 -4.32
N ILE A 136 -15.75 5.52 -4.49
CA ILE A 136 -14.39 5.82 -4.98
C ILE A 136 -14.38 6.10 -6.48
N VAL A 137 -15.20 5.42 -7.29
CA VAL A 137 -15.37 5.71 -8.72
C VAL A 137 -15.90 7.13 -8.92
N LEU A 138 -17.00 7.47 -8.24
CA LEU A 138 -17.59 8.82 -8.30
C LEU A 138 -16.59 9.88 -7.79
N GLY A 139 -15.92 9.59 -6.67
CA GLY A 139 -14.91 10.48 -6.11
C GLY A 139 -13.74 10.73 -7.08
N MET A 140 -13.29 9.71 -7.81
CA MET A 140 -12.22 9.87 -8.81
C MET A 140 -12.68 10.64 -10.04
N GLN A 141 -13.91 10.40 -10.53
CA GLN A 141 -14.48 11.16 -11.65
C GLN A 141 -14.57 12.66 -11.33
N GLU A 142 -15.12 13.00 -10.16
CA GLU A 142 -15.28 14.39 -9.71
C GLU A 142 -13.93 15.06 -9.40
N LEU A 143 -13.01 14.35 -8.72
CA LEU A 143 -11.76 14.95 -8.25
C LEU A 143 -10.68 15.05 -9.32
N LEU A 144 -10.61 14.08 -10.24
CA LEU A 144 -9.52 13.99 -11.21
C LEU A 144 -9.92 14.41 -12.62
N SER A 145 -11.22 14.47 -12.96
CA SER A 145 -11.71 14.77 -14.32
C SER A 145 -11.05 13.91 -15.42
N ILE A 146 -10.44 12.78 -15.05
CA ILE A 146 -9.79 11.82 -15.93
C ILE A 146 -10.75 10.63 -16.09
N PRO A 147 -11.02 10.16 -17.32
CA PRO A 147 -11.85 8.98 -17.52
C PRO A 147 -11.16 7.77 -16.88
N VAL A 148 -11.76 7.26 -15.82
CA VAL A 148 -11.32 6.01 -15.19
C VAL A 148 -11.90 4.87 -16.02
N PRO A 149 -11.10 3.89 -16.47
CA PRO A 149 -11.63 2.75 -17.22
C PRO A 149 -12.52 1.92 -16.30
N THR A 150 -13.83 2.09 -16.43
CA THR A 150 -14.88 1.37 -15.69
C THR A 150 -15.65 0.48 -16.64
N LEU A 151 -15.99 -0.75 -16.23
CA LEU A 151 -16.78 -1.64 -17.07
C LEU A 151 -18.29 -1.49 -16.85
N LEU A 152 -18.71 -1.04 -15.66
CA LEU A 152 -20.13 -0.94 -15.30
C LEU A 152 -20.63 0.51 -15.27
N PHE A 153 -19.73 1.49 -15.13
CA PHE A 153 -20.05 2.92 -15.02
C PHE A 153 -19.62 3.73 -16.25
N ASP A 154 -19.31 3.08 -17.39
CA ASP A 154 -18.80 3.72 -18.60
C ASP A 154 -19.80 4.71 -19.25
N ASP A 155 -21.10 4.54 -18.98
CA ASP A 155 -22.21 5.31 -19.58
C ASP A 155 -22.88 6.34 -18.63
N MET A 156 -22.34 6.55 -17.42
CA MET A 156 -22.88 7.51 -16.42
C MET A 156 -22.15 8.85 -16.45
#